data_AF-A0A7C7MKL4-F1
#
_entry.id   AF-A0A7C7MKL4-F1
#
_cell.length_a   1.000
_cell.length_b   1.000
_cell.length_c   1.000
_cell.angle_alpha   90.00
_cell.angle_beta   90.00
_cell.angle_gamma   90.00
#
_symmetry.space_group_name_H-M   'P 1'
#
loop_
_entity.id
_entity.type
_entity.pdbx_description
1 polymer ?
#
loop_
_entity_poly.entity_id
_entity_poly.type
_entity_poly.pdbx_seq_one_letter_code
_entity_poly.pdbx_strand_id
1 'polypeptide(L)' 'MTERGKKVLALIPLNLDGYLFSDEWESGKKQEVLSRLAPDFTDWDKDNSKFEAQFEQVVKALQTDDTGREAAPVSHL' A
#
# COMPACT_ATOMS: atom_id res chain seq x y z
N MET A 1 -14.57 -5.41 -2.46
CA MET A 1 -15.42 -4.21 -2.25
C MET A 1 -15.70 -3.63 -3.63
N THR A 2 -16.97 -3.59 -4.01
CA THR A 2 -17.43 -3.25 -5.37
C THR A 2 -18.40 -2.08 -5.26
N GLU A 3 -17.88 -0.86 -5.09
CA GLU A 3 -18.71 0.38 -5.07
C GLU A 3 -18.15 1.50 -5.95
N ARG A 4 -17.16 1.20 -6.78
CA ARG A 4 -16.79 2.00 -7.96
C ARG A 4 -16.58 0.95 -9.05
N GLY A 5 -16.98 1.20 -10.29
CA GLY A 5 -16.88 0.25 -11.42
C GLY A 5 -15.45 -0.16 -11.83
N LYS A 6 -14.50 -0.17 -10.89
CA LYS A 6 -13.10 -0.55 -11.00
C LYS A 6 -12.81 -1.58 -9.92
N LYS A 7 -12.28 -2.74 -10.33
CA LYS A 7 -11.80 -3.78 -9.43
C LYS A 7 -10.63 -3.21 -8.62
N VAL A 8 -10.82 -3.01 -7.31
CA VAL A 8 -9.74 -2.63 -6.40
C VAL A 8 -8.92 -3.90 -6.11
N LEU A 9 -7.70 -3.96 -6.66
CA LEU A 9 -6.83 -5.14 -6.57
C LEU A 9 -6.04 -5.18 -5.25
N ALA A 10 -5.74 -4.03 -4.67
CA ALA A 10 -5.04 -3.93 -3.39
C ALA A 10 -5.52 -2.70 -2.61
N LEU A 11 -5.52 -2.83 -1.29
CA LEU A 11 -5.68 -1.73 -0.33
C LEU A 11 -4.42 -1.70 0.53
N ILE A 12 -3.65 -0.62 0.44
CA ILE A 12 -2.41 -0.40 1.19
C ILE A 12 -2.64 0.82 2.10
N PRO A 13 -2.91 0.63 3.40
CA PRO A 13 -2.98 1.74 4.34
C PRO A 13 -1.58 2.34 4.56
N LEU A 14 -1.49 3.66 4.65
CA LEU A 14 -0.24 4.39 4.92
C LEU A 14 -0.44 5.25 6.16
N ASN A 15 0.47 5.15 7.14
CA ASN A 15 0.44 6.02 8.31
C ASN A 15 1.35 7.23 8.07
N LEU A 16 0.79 8.43 7.94
CA LEU A 16 1.56 9.65 7.63
C LEU A 16 1.85 10.50 8.87
N ASP A 17 0.94 10.45 9.84
CA ASP A 17 0.86 11.39 10.96
C ASP A 17 0.63 10.69 12.32
N GLY A 18 0.54 9.35 12.34
CA GLY A 18 0.27 8.58 13.56
C GLY A 18 -1.21 8.26 13.76
N TYR A 19 -2.12 8.88 13.00
CA TYR A 19 -3.56 8.69 13.19
C TYR A 19 -4.02 7.25 12.92
N LEU A 20 -3.37 6.55 11.99
CA LEU A 20 -3.74 5.17 11.66
C LEU A 20 -3.57 4.22 12.86
N PHE A 21 -2.59 4.50 13.72
CA PHE A 21 -2.28 3.69 14.90
C PHE A 21 -2.80 4.29 16.20
N SER A 22 -3.44 5.46 16.15
CA SER A 22 -4.03 6.08 17.32
C SER A 22 -5.33 5.38 17.73
N ASP A 23 -5.74 5.64 18.97
CA ASP A 23 -7.07 5.24 19.46
C ASP A 23 -8.18 6.17 18.93
N GLU A 24 -7.83 7.32 18.36
CA GLU A 24 -8.78 8.29 17.81
C GLU A 24 -9.42 7.78 16.51
N TRP A 25 -8.71 6.95 15.75
CA TRP A 25 -9.30 6.31 14.58
C TRP A 25 -10.15 5.11 14.97
N GLU A 26 -11.47 5.28 14.90
CA GLU A 26 -12.45 4.22 15.08
C GLU A 26 -13.10 3.80 13.76
N SER A 27 -13.04 2.50 13.46
CA SER A 27 -13.67 1.92 12.28
C SER A 27 -14.01 0.45 12.55
N GLY A 28 -15.18 0.00 12.08
CA GLY A 28 -15.56 -1.42 12.13
C GLY A 28 -14.62 -2.34 11.34
N LYS A 29 -13.72 -1.78 10.53
CA LYS A 29 -12.69 -2.49 9.76
C LYS A 29 -11.26 -2.25 10.28
N LYS A 30 -11.09 -1.59 11.43
CA LYS A 30 -9.77 -1.22 11.98
C LYS A 30 -8.80 -2.40 12.01
N GLN A 31 -9.24 -3.54 12.55
CA GLN A 31 -8.40 -4.75 12.61
C GLN A 31 -8.04 -5.31 11.23
N GLU A 32 -8.97 -5.30 10.25
CA GLU A 32 -8.71 -5.78 8.89
C GLU A 32 -7.74 -4.87 8.12
N VAL A 33 -7.79 -3.56 8.40
CA VAL A 33 -6.88 -2.59 7.78
C VAL A 33 -5.49 -2.69 8.43
N LEU A 34 -5.41 -2.78 9.76
CA LEU A 34 -4.14 -2.90 10.49
C LEU A 34 -3.45 -4.25 10.28
N SER A 35 -4.19 -5.31 9.92
CA SER A 35 -3.58 -6.60 9.56
C SER A 35 -2.89 -6.59 8.19
N ARG A 36 -3.14 -5.55 7.37
CA ARG A 36 -2.45 -5.36 6.09
C ARG A 36 -1.15 -4.61 6.31
N LEU A 37 -0.25 -4.66 5.33
CA LEU A 37 0.96 -3.84 5.35
C LEU A 37 0.56 -2.37 5.56
N ALA A 38 0.99 -1.78 6.68
CA ALA A 38 0.74 -0.40 7.06
C ALA A 38 2.08 0.31 7.30
N PRO A 39 2.79 0.73 6.23
CA PRO A 39 4.07 1.41 6.37
C PRO A 39 3.92 2.72 7.14
N ASP A 40 4.86 2.97 8.04
CA ASP A 40 4.87 4.13 8.92
C ASP A 40 5.79 5.22 8.41
N PHE A 41 5.21 6.26 7.83
CA PHE A 41 5.90 7.45 7.34
C PHE A 41 5.97 8.58 8.36
N THR A 42 5.62 8.39 9.63
CA THR A 42 5.86 9.44 10.64
C THR A 42 7.35 9.79 10.71
N ASP A 43 7.68 11.06 10.92
CA ASP A 43 9.08 11.54 11.02
C ASP A 43 9.98 11.25 9.80
N TRP A 44 9.40 10.96 8.62
CA TRP A 44 10.15 10.67 7.39
C TRP A 44 11.09 11.81 6.97
N ASP A 45 10.76 13.05 7.33
CA ASP A 45 11.54 14.25 7.07
C ASP A 45 12.81 14.35 7.93
N LYS A 46 12.83 13.63 9.06
CA LYS A 46 13.94 13.61 10.01
C LYS A 46 14.92 12.47 9.75
N ASP A 47 14.47 11.40 9.10
CA ASP A 47 15.28 10.23 8.78
C ASP A 47 14.94 9.69 7.38
N ASN A 48 15.79 10.04 6.41
CA ASN A 48 15.63 9.55 5.04
C ASN A 48 15.77 8.01 4.94
N SER A 49 16.49 7.37 5.86
CA SER A 49 16.62 5.90 5.87
C SER A 49 15.29 5.24 6.24
N LYS A 50 14.52 5.86 7.14
CA LYS A 50 13.15 5.45 7.45
C LYS A 50 12.26 5.61 6.21
N PHE A 51 12.34 6.74 5.52
CA PHE A 51 11.58 6.95 4.28
C PHE A 51 11.85 5.85 3.25
N GLU A 52 13.12 5.58 2.93
CA GLU A 52 13.51 4.58 1.93
C GLU A 52 13.01 3.17 2.32
N ALA A 53 13.16 2.77 3.59
CA ALA A 53 12.70 1.47 4.07
C ALA A 53 11.18 1.30 3.94
N GLN A 54 10.40 2.34 4.24
CA GLN A 54 8.94 2.30 4.16
C GLN A 54 8.46 2.38 2.72
N PHE A 55 9.15 3.18 1.89
CA PHE A 55 8.89 3.28 0.46
C PHE A 55 9.12 1.94 -0.26
N GLU A 56 10.19 1.23 0.06
CA GLU A 56 10.47 -0.09 -0.50
C GLU A 56 9.35 -1.09 -0.17
N GLN A 57 8.79 -1.04 1.04
CA GLN A 57 7.65 -1.89 1.42
C GLN A 57 6.39 -1.58 0.58
N VAL A 58 6.10 -0.30 0.31
CA VAL A 58 5.00 0.10 -0.58
C VAL A 58 5.23 -0.42 -1.99
N VAL A 59 6.45 -0.26 -2.51
CA VAL A 59 6.83 -0.73 -3.85
C VAL A 59 6.65 -2.24 -3.96
N LYS A 60 7.11 -3.00 -2.97
CA LYS A 60 6.92 -4.47 -2.91
C LYS A 60 5.45 -4.86 -2.84
N ALA A 61 4.62 -4.14 -2.08
CA ALA A 61 3.19 -4.41 -2.01
C ALA A 61 2.43 -4.09 -3.31
N LEU A 62 2.96 -3.15 -4.10
CA LEU A 62 2.42 -2.80 -5.43
C LEU A 62 2.95 -3.71 -6.53
N GLN A 63 4.14 -4.28 -6.36
CA GLN A 63 4.65 -5.36 -7.17
C GLN A 63 3.89 -6.64 -6.82
N THR A 64 2.72 -6.82 -7.43
CA THR A 64 2.11 -8.15 -7.51
C THR A 64 3.11 -9.10 -8.16
N ASP A 65 3.28 -10.32 -7.62
CA ASP A 65 4.09 -11.40 -8.18
C ASP A 65 3.71 -11.79 -9.63
N ASP A 66 2.68 -11.16 -10.18
CA ASP A 66 2.22 -11.28 -11.54
C ASP A 66 2.49 -9.96 -12.26
N THR A 67 3.30 -10.04 -13.31
CA THR A 67 3.44 -9.03 -14.35
C THR A 67 2.07 -8.81 -15.00
N GLY A 68 1.16 -8.07 -14.35
CA GLY A 68 -0.14 -7.67 -14.90
C GLY A 68 -0.05 -6.76 -16.13
N ARG A 69 1.15 -6.58 -16.69
CA ARG A 69 1.34 -6.17 -18.08
C ARG A 69 0.98 -7.38 -18.94
N GLU A 70 -0.06 -7.24 -19.75
CA GLU A 70 -0.28 -8.11 -20.90
C GLU A 70 1.08 -8.32 -21.60
N ALA A 71 1.49 -9.58 -21.78
CA ALA A 71 2.76 -9.89 -22.42
C ALA A 71 2.82 -9.13 -23.75
N ALA A 72 3.97 -8.49 -24.04
CA ALA A 72 4.12 -7.76 -25.29
C ALA A 72 3.69 -8.68 -26.46
N PRO A 73 2.87 -8.20 -27.40
CA PRO A 73 2.38 -9.04 -28.49
C PRO A 73 3.58 -9.66 -29.22
N VAL A 74 3.49 -10.95 -29.47
CA VAL A 74 4.55 -11.70 -30.16
C VAL A 74 4.73 -11.06 -31.53
N SER A 75 5.93 -10.53 -31.80
CA SER A 75 6.26 -9.98 -33.11
C SER A 75 6.33 -11.13 -34.10
N HIS A 76 5.28 -11.30 -34.91
CA HIS A 76 5.36 -12.14 -36.10
C HIS A 76 6.12 -11.34 -37.18
N LEU A 77 7.41 -11.61 -37.29
CA LEU A 77 8.22 -11.31 -38.48
C LEU A 77 8.23 -12.53 -39.40
#